data_AF-E0N934-F1
#
_entry.id   AF-E0N934-F1
#
_cell.length_a   1.000
_cell.length_b   1.000
_cell.length_c   1.000
_cell.angle_alpha   90.00
_cell.angle_beta   90.00
_cell.angle_gamma   90.00
#
_symmetry.space_group_name_H-M   'P 1'
#
loop_
_entity.id
_entity.type
_entity.pdbx_description
1 polymer ?
#
loop_
_entity_poly.entity_id
_entity_poly.type
_entity_poly.pdbx_seq_one_letter_code
_entity_poly.pdbx_strand_id
1 'polypeptide(L)' 'MAKAGIGADAVRDMCHAELSAWFEDILSSLGIKTPKEEGVIVSKRLRKPEGK' A
#
# COMPACT_ATOMS: atom_id res chain seq x y z
N MET A 1 -3.91 16.27 5.25
CA MET A 1 -3.78 17.24 4.13
C MET A 1 -2.45 16.91 3.49
N ALA A 2 -2.44 16.21 2.36
CA ALA A 2 -1.20 15.87 1.70
C ALA A 2 -0.40 17.14 1.45
N LYS A 3 0.78 17.23 2.07
CA LYS A 3 1.66 18.39 1.95
C LYS A 3 2.31 18.34 0.56
N ALA A 4 1.58 18.80 -0.44
CA ALA A 4 2.11 18.99 -1.79
C ALA A 4 3.28 19.98 -1.69
N GLY A 5 4.49 19.54 -2.06
CA GLY A 5 5.70 20.38 -2.01
C GLY A 5 6.79 19.95 -1.01
N ILE A 6 6.74 18.76 -0.43
CA ILE A 6 7.91 18.21 0.27
C ILE A 6 8.97 17.81 -0.77
N GLY A 7 10.17 18.39 -0.65
CA GLY A 7 11.32 18.06 -1.51
C GLY A 7 11.93 16.70 -1.15
N ALA A 8 12.65 16.09 -2.11
CA ALA A 8 13.21 14.75 -1.96
C ALA A 8 14.14 14.58 -0.76
N ASP A 9 14.91 15.62 -0.41
CA ASP A 9 15.79 15.61 0.77
C ASP A 9 15.00 15.49 2.08
N ALA A 10 13.89 16.22 2.18
CA ALA A 10 13.04 16.16 3.36
C ALA A 10 12.32 14.82 3.50
N VAL A 11 12.00 14.13 2.39
CA VAL A 11 11.47 12.76 2.42
C VAL A 11 12.54 11.76 2.88
N ARG A 12 13.79 11.97 2.45
CA ARG A 12 14.92 11.08 2.79
C ARG A 12 15.23 11.07 4.28
N ASP A 13 15.00 12.19 4.96
CA ASP A 13 15.30 12.36 6.38
C ASP A 13 14.13 11.91 7.31
N MET A 14 12.98 11.51 6.75
CA MET A 14 11.83 11.03 7.55
C MET A 14 12.09 9.67 8.17
N CYS A 15 11.58 9.45 9.38
CA CYS A 15 11.53 8.10 9.93
C CYS A 15 10.45 7.26 9.22
N HIS A 16 10.53 5.93 9.34
CA HIS A 16 9.60 5.01 8.69
C HIS A 16 8.12 5.33 8.98
N ALA A 17 7.80 5.70 10.22
CA ALA A 17 6.43 6.03 10.61
C ALA A 17 5.91 7.29 9.92
N GLU A 18 6.73 8.34 9.86
CA GLU A 18 6.40 9.60 9.17
C GLU A 18 6.27 9.40 7.67
N LEU A 19 7.20 8.65 7.07
CA LEU A 19 7.19 8.31 5.66
C LEU A 19 5.92 7.53 5.28
N SER A 20 5.55 6.54 6.09
CA SER A 20 4.34 5.72 5.86
C SER A 20 3.07 6.57 5.90
N ALA A 21 2.93 7.43 6.92
CA ALA A 21 1.77 8.30 7.03
C ALA A 21 1.68 9.31 5.87
N TRP A 22 2.82 9.87 5.44
CA TRP A 22 2.88 10.77 4.29
C TRP A 22 2.50 10.08 2.98
N PHE A 23 2.97 8.84 2.76
CA PHE A 23 2.58 8.04 1.60
C PHE A 23 1.09 7.71 1.60
N GLU A 24 0.49 7.36 2.75
CA GLU A 24 -0.94 7.13 2.85
C GLU A 24 -1.75 8.39 2.49
N ASP A 25 -1.31 9.57 2.94
CA ASP A 25 -1.93 10.85 2.59
C ASP A 25 -1.87 11.14 1.08
N ILE A 26 -0.76 10.78 0.40
CA ILE A 26 -0.64 10.88 -1.06
C ILE A 26 -1.59 9.92 -1.76
N LEU A 27 -1.58 8.65 -1.39
CA LEU A 27 -2.43 7.62 -2.00
C LEU A 27 -3.91 7.99 -1.84
N SER A 28 -4.29 8.45 -0.66
CA SER A 28 -5.63 8.96 -0.37
C SER A 28 -6.01 10.15 -1.25
N SER A 29 -5.09 11.10 -1.44
CA SER A 29 -5.31 12.27 -2.31
C SER A 29 -5.47 11.90 -3.79
N LEU A 30 -4.85 10.80 -4.23
CA LEU A 30 -5.03 10.24 -5.57
C LEU A 30 -6.31 9.39 -5.71
N GLY A 31 -7.09 9.25 -4.64
CA GLY A 31 -8.27 8.38 -4.60
C GLY A 31 -7.94 6.89 -4.56
N ILE A 32 -6.67 6.53 -4.34
CA ILE A 32 -6.22 5.15 -4.22
C ILE A 32 -6.57 4.68 -2.81
N LYS A 33 -7.61 3.84 -2.73
CA LYS A 33 -7.93 3.13 -1.49
C LYS A 33 -6.89 2.04 -1.29
N THR A 34 -6.04 2.18 -0.29
CA THR A 34 -5.24 1.05 0.19
C THR A 34 -6.23 -0.01 0.71
N PRO A 35 -6.16 -1.25 0.23
CA PRO A 35 -7.02 -2.31 0.74
C PRO A 35 -6.65 -2.54 2.21
N LYS A 36 -7.48 -2.00 3.12
CA LYS A 36 -7.43 -2.36 4.53
C LYS A 36 -7.99 -3.77 4.65
N GLU A 37 -7.12 -4.76 4.62
CA GLU A 37 -7.35 -6.17 4.96
C GLU A 37 -8.43 -6.95 4.18
N GLU A 38 -9.26 -6.34 3.34
CA GLU A 38 -10.24 -7.03 2.50
C GLU A 38 -9.58 -7.58 1.23
N GLY A 39 -8.72 -8.58 1.39
CA GLY A 39 -8.20 -9.30 0.24
C GLY A 39 -6.90 -10.05 0.49
N VAL A 40 -6.79 -10.78 1.59
CA VAL A 40 -5.79 -11.86 1.63
C VAL A 40 -6.22 -12.89 0.58
N ILE A 41 -5.58 -12.85 -0.60
CA ILE A 41 -5.75 -13.88 -1.62
C ILE A 41 -5.08 -15.15 -1.09
N VAL A 42 -5.84 -15.98 -0.39
CA VAL A 42 -5.39 -17.32 0.00
C VAL A 42 -5.53 -18.22 -1.23
N SER A 43 -4.48 -18.31 -2.03
CA SER A 43 -4.37 -19.31 -3.10
C SER A 43 -4.28 -20.71 -2.47
N LYS A 44 -5.43 -21.38 -2.33
CA LYS A 44 -5.47 -22.78 -1.91
C LYS A 44 -4.95 -23.64 -3.07
N ARG A 45 -3.89 -24.43 -2.84
CA ARG A 45 -3.45 -25.45 -3.79
C ARG A 45 -4.57 -26.46 -4.01
N LEU A 46 -5.26 -26.37 -5.14
CA LEU A 46 -6.24 -27.36 -5.56
C LEU A 46 -5.50 -28.65 -5.96
N ARG A 47 -6.04 -29.80 -5.55
CA ARG A 47 -5.52 -31.11 -5.96
C ARG A 47 -5.66 -31.21 -7.49
N LYS A 48 -4.63 -31.75 -8.15
CA LYS A 48 -4.65 -32.01 -9.59
C LYS A 48 -5.89 -32.86 -9.92
N PRO A 49 -6.72 -32.48 -10.91
CA PRO A 49 -7.88 -33.28 -11.27
C PRO A 49 -7.40 -34.65 -11.75
N GLU A 50 -7.89 -35.70 -11.10
CA GLU A 50 -7.68 -37.09 -11.53
C GLU A 50 -8.55 -37.30 -12.77
N GLY A 51 -7.90 -37.52 -13.91
CA GLY A 51 -8.56 -37.74 -15.19
C GLY A 51 -9.43 -39.00 -15.13
N LYS A 52 -10.62 -38.91 -15.75
CA LYS A 52 -11.49 -40.07 -16.03
C LYS A 52 -10.82 -41.07 -16.96
#